data_AF-A0A9D5DMY6-F1
#
_entry.id   AF-A0A9D5DMY6-F1
#
_cell.length_a   1.000
_cell.length_b   1.000
_cell.length_c   1.000
_cell.angle_alpha   90.00
_cell.angle_beta   90.00
_cell.angle_gamma   90.00
#
_symmetry.space_group_name_H-M   'P 1'
#
loop_
_entity.id
_entity.type
_entity.pdbx_description
1 polymer ?
#
loop_
_entity_poly.entity_id
_entity_poly.type
_entity_poly.pdbx_seq_one_letter_code
_entity_poly.pdbx_strand_id
1 'polypeptide(L)'
;MTDYRKRMFRGAKIEDCIRDFIDMESCALEQIRNDETEFVLFSKGMHTAYQFVVNRMVRDFEYNKEELKLKQKLSELEKMYRRLAETNLEQSKQDLFQTVEQSYYDVDVPEDALEELKELSPDYQKGMFEGMSFAYEDVANYISIIISNVENINDKSVNQLISLISSNNFVNKEIDLDEESKTYKSGFASGAKAGFKLTVVELKERFSVHV
;
A
#
# COMPACT_ATOMS: atom_id res chain seq x y z
N MET A 1 -7.89 9.75 -38.59
CA MET A 1 -7.37 9.40 -37.24
C MET A 1 -6.30 10.41 -36.89
N THR A 2 -6.65 11.33 -35.99
CA THR A 2 -5.99 12.61 -35.73
C THR A 2 -4.59 12.43 -35.13
N ASP A 3 -3.69 13.30 -35.56
CA ASP A 3 -2.26 13.36 -35.23
C ASP A 3 -1.98 13.33 -33.71
N TYR A 4 -2.94 13.79 -32.92
CA TYR A 4 -3.00 13.70 -31.45
C TYR A 4 -2.94 12.25 -30.92
N ARG A 5 -3.74 11.33 -31.48
CA ARG A 5 -3.69 9.91 -31.08
C ARG A 5 -2.32 9.31 -31.39
N LYS A 6 -1.70 9.65 -32.53
CA LYS A 6 -0.36 9.17 -32.88
C LYS A 6 0.72 9.72 -31.95
N ARG A 7 0.61 10.98 -31.48
CA ARG A 7 1.51 11.55 -30.47
C ARG A 7 1.32 10.91 -29.10
N MET A 8 0.08 10.71 -28.64
CA MET A 8 -0.24 9.99 -27.40
C MET A 8 0.29 8.54 -27.42
N PHE A 9 0.11 7.81 -28.52
CA PHE A 9 0.66 6.45 -28.68
C PHE A 9 2.19 6.42 -28.76
N ARG A 10 2.83 7.49 -29.24
CA ARG A 10 4.30 7.62 -29.22
C ARG A 10 4.80 8.00 -27.82
N GLY A 11 4.10 8.90 -27.11
CA GLY A 11 4.40 9.27 -25.72
C GLY A 11 4.35 8.06 -24.79
N ALA A 12 3.25 7.31 -24.80
CA ALA A 12 3.10 6.09 -24.00
C ALA A 12 4.21 5.06 -24.25
N LYS A 13 4.60 4.85 -25.52
CA LYS A 13 5.71 3.94 -25.87
C LYS A 13 7.07 4.44 -25.39
N ILE A 14 7.25 5.76 -25.31
CA ILE A 14 8.51 6.37 -24.88
C ILE A 14 8.60 6.34 -23.36
N GLU A 15 7.49 6.56 -22.66
CA GLU A 15 7.38 6.35 -21.20
C GLU A 15 7.66 4.90 -20.81
N ASP A 16 7.13 3.92 -21.56
CA ASP A 16 7.43 2.50 -21.37
C ASP A 16 8.93 2.23 -21.56
N CYS A 17 9.55 2.75 -22.62
CA CYS A 17 11.00 2.63 -22.82
C CYS A 17 11.82 3.29 -21.71
N ILE A 18 11.41 4.47 -21.23
CA ILE A 18 12.08 5.14 -20.09
C ILE A 18 12.00 4.25 -18.85
N ARG A 19 10.84 3.64 -18.58
CA ARG A 19 10.65 2.72 -17.45
C ARG A 19 11.53 1.48 -17.57
N ASP A 20 11.57 0.84 -18.74
CA ASP A 20 12.44 -0.31 -18.99
C ASP A 20 13.91 0.01 -18.69
N PHE A 21 14.38 1.19 -19.12
CA PHE A 21 15.76 1.61 -18.83
C PHE A 21 16.02 1.93 -17.36
N ILE A 22 15.03 2.42 -16.61
CA ILE A 22 15.13 2.62 -15.15
C ILE A 22 15.21 1.27 -14.42
N ASP A 23 14.43 0.28 -14.86
CA ASP A 23 14.47 -1.06 -14.26
C ASP A 23 15.82 -1.74 -14.54
N MET A 24 16.34 -1.60 -15.77
CA MET A 24 17.69 -2.06 -16.12
C MET A 24 18.80 -1.32 -15.37
N GLU A 25 18.68 0.00 -15.17
CA GLU A 25 19.59 0.81 -14.34
C GLU A 25 19.65 0.28 -12.90
N SER A 26 18.49 -0.06 -12.34
CA SER A 26 18.35 -0.56 -10.97
C SER A 26 18.92 -1.96 -10.81
N CYS A 27 18.63 -2.86 -11.77
CA CYS A 27 19.21 -4.21 -11.81
C CYS A 27 20.75 -4.17 -11.92
N ALA A 28 21.30 -3.31 -12.79
CA ALA A 28 22.74 -3.13 -12.89
C ALA A 28 23.35 -2.58 -11.58
N LEU A 29 22.65 -1.71 -10.86
CA LEU A 29 23.09 -1.20 -9.56
C LEU A 29 23.12 -2.29 -8.48
N GLU A 30 22.12 -3.17 -8.46
CA GLU A 30 22.11 -4.33 -7.56
C GLU A 30 23.24 -5.30 -7.87
N GLN A 31 23.52 -5.55 -9.15
CA GLN A 31 24.67 -6.35 -9.58
C GLN A 31 25.98 -5.74 -9.07
N ILE A 32 26.18 -4.42 -9.20
CA ILE A 32 27.37 -3.73 -8.66
C ILE A 32 27.51 -3.92 -7.14
N ARG A 33 26.40 -3.97 -6.40
CA ARG A 33 26.40 -4.09 -4.93
C ARG A 33 26.67 -5.51 -4.45
N ASN A 34 26.30 -6.52 -5.25
CA ASN A 34 26.31 -7.92 -4.86
C ASN A 34 27.45 -8.74 -5.49
N ASP A 35 28.10 -8.26 -6.56
CA ASP A 35 29.24 -8.93 -7.19
C ASP A 35 30.59 -8.47 -6.61
N GLU A 36 31.49 -9.42 -6.34
CA GLU A 36 32.91 -9.16 -5.99
C GLU A 36 33.86 -9.42 -7.17
N THR A 37 33.31 -9.77 -8.34
CA THR A 37 34.06 -10.25 -9.51
C THR A 37 34.35 -9.16 -10.56
N GLU A 38 35.10 -9.50 -11.60
CA GLU A 38 35.44 -8.62 -12.74
C GLU A 38 34.19 -8.06 -13.48
N PHE A 39 33.02 -8.70 -13.32
CA PHE A 39 31.73 -8.25 -13.83
C PHE A 39 31.23 -6.94 -13.19
N VAL A 40 31.80 -6.48 -12.07
CA VAL A 40 31.46 -5.19 -11.46
C VAL A 40 31.78 -4.03 -12.40
N LEU A 41 32.92 -4.08 -13.11
CA LEU A 41 33.31 -3.04 -14.07
C LEU A 41 32.34 -2.95 -15.25
N PHE A 42 31.92 -4.11 -15.76
CA PHE A 42 30.90 -4.18 -16.80
C PHE A 42 29.57 -3.61 -16.30
N SER A 43 29.10 -4.03 -15.12
CA SER A 43 27.85 -3.56 -14.53
C SER A 43 27.86 -2.05 -14.24
N LYS A 44 29.01 -1.49 -13.81
CA LYS A 44 29.21 -0.03 -13.68
C LYS A 44 29.09 0.70 -15.02
N GLY A 45 29.67 0.14 -16.08
CA GLY A 45 29.52 0.67 -17.44
C GLY A 45 28.07 0.68 -17.91
N MET A 46 27.36 -0.43 -17.67
CA MET A 46 25.93 -0.57 -18.00
C MET A 46 25.05 0.39 -17.20
N HIS A 47 25.23 0.47 -15.88
CA HIS A 47 24.51 1.41 -15.02
C HIS A 47 24.69 2.85 -15.52
N THR A 48 25.91 3.26 -15.84
CA THR A 48 26.21 4.61 -16.36
C THR A 48 25.54 4.85 -17.73
N ALA A 49 25.54 3.85 -18.61
CA ALA A 49 24.90 3.94 -19.92
C ALA A 49 23.38 4.09 -19.80
N TYR A 50 22.74 3.26 -18.96
CA TYR A 50 21.30 3.36 -18.69
C TYR A 50 20.94 4.71 -18.07
N GLN A 51 21.69 5.15 -17.08
CA GLN A 51 21.49 6.46 -16.45
C GLN A 51 21.58 7.61 -17.47
N PHE A 52 22.54 7.57 -18.41
CA PHE A 52 22.68 8.57 -19.46
C PHE A 52 21.46 8.60 -20.41
N VAL A 53 21.01 7.41 -20.84
CA VAL A 53 19.85 7.28 -21.72
C VAL A 53 18.58 7.78 -21.04
N VAL A 54 18.34 7.36 -19.78
CA VAL A 54 17.21 7.83 -18.97
C VAL A 54 17.25 9.35 -18.84
N ASN A 55 18.36 9.94 -18.41
CA ASN A 55 18.47 11.40 -18.24
C ASN A 55 18.19 12.18 -19.53
N ARG A 56 18.64 11.64 -20.67
CA ARG A 56 18.37 12.25 -21.97
C ARG A 56 16.89 12.15 -22.35
N MET A 57 16.31 10.96 -22.26
CA MET A 57 14.91 10.75 -22.62
C MET A 57 13.96 11.52 -21.70
N VAL A 58 14.27 11.58 -20.41
CA VAL A 58 13.51 12.34 -19.41
C VAL A 58 13.46 13.82 -19.76
N ARG A 59 14.62 14.42 -20.05
CA ARG A 59 14.72 15.84 -20.45
C ARG A 59 13.94 16.13 -21.73
N ASP A 60 13.97 15.19 -22.68
CA ASP A 60 13.38 15.39 -24.00
C ASP A 60 11.85 15.15 -24.01
N PHE A 61 11.28 14.52 -22.97
CA PHE A 61 9.86 14.11 -22.89
C PHE A 61 9.09 14.63 -21.66
N GLU A 62 9.63 15.60 -20.91
CA GLU A 62 9.00 16.14 -19.68
C GLU A 62 8.62 15.04 -18.65
N TYR A 63 9.37 13.94 -18.61
CA TYR A 63 9.08 12.80 -17.73
C TYR A 63 9.54 13.05 -16.29
N ASN A 64 8.70 12.81 -15.29
CA ASN A 64 9.09 12.97 -13.89
C ASN A 64 9.37 11.60 -13.21
N LYS A 65 10.67 11.28 -13.01
CA LYS A 65 11.11 10.01 -12.39
C LYS A 65 10.62 9.86 -10.95
N GLU A 66 10.50 10.95 -10.19
CA GLU A 66 10.04 10.91 -8.79
C GLU A 66 8.54 10.65 -8.72
N GLU A 67 7.76 11.30 -9.58
CA GLU A 67 6.33 11.05 -9.73
C GLU A 67 6.04 9.59 -10.10
N LEU A 68 6.78 9.02 -11.07
CA LEU A 68 6.59 7.64 -11.47
C LEU A 68 6.82 6.67 -10.30
N LYS A 69 7.88 6.91 -9.52
CA LYS A 69 8.19 6.12 -8.32
C LYS A 69 7.06 6.23 -7.29
N LEU A 70 6.51 7.43 -7.07
CA LEU A 70 5.37 7.61 -6.16
C LEU A 70 4.11 6.91 -6.67
N LYS A 71 3.81 7.02 -7.97
CA LYS A 71 2.67 6.35 -8.60
C LYS A 71 2.78 4.82 -8.49
N GLN A 72 3.98 4.26 -8.71
CA GLN A 72 4.25 2.84 -8.51
C GLN A 72 4.05 2.42 -7.06
N LYS A 73 4.63 3.15 -6.10
CA LYS A 73 4.46 2.88 -4.66
C LYS A 73 2.98 2.90 -4.24
N LEU A 74 2.21 3.87 -4.72
CA LEU A 74 0.77 3.93 -4.47
C LEU A 74 0.03 2.74 -5.10
N SER A 75 0.37 2.32 -6.31
CA SER A 75 -0.26 1.14 -6.93
C SER A 75 0.07 -0.16 -6.19
N GLU A 76 1.27 -0.30 -5.66
CA GLU A 76 1.64 -1.44 -4.81
C GLU A 76 0.84 -1.46 -3.51
N LEU A 77 0.68 -0.29 -2.87
CA LEU A 77 -0.16 -0.14 -1.69
C LEU A 77 -1.63 -0.45 -1.98
N GLU A 78 -2.17 0.02 -3.10
CA GLU A 78 -3.55 -0.30 -3.52
C GLU A 78 -3.76 -1.82 -3.57
N LYS A 79 -2.86 -2.54 -4.25
CA LYS A 79 -2.91 -4.00 -4.35
C LYS A 79 -2.76 -4.68 -2.99
N MET A 80 -1.87 -4.18 -2.15
CA MET A 80 -1.68 -4.68 -0.79
C MET A 80 -2.96 -4.54 0.03
N TYR A 81 -3.61 -3.37 0.02
CA TYR A 81 -4.84 -3.14 0.76
C TYR A 81 -6.02 -3.96 0.23
N ARG A 82 -6.13 -4.20 -1.09
CA ARG A 82 -7.11 -5.15 -1.63
C ARG A 82 -6.90 -6.56 -1.08
N ARG A 83 -5.65 -7.04 -1.06
CA ARG A 83 -5.33 -8.36 -0.47
C ARG A 83 -5.62 -8.41 1.03
N LEU A 84 -5.33 -7.34 1.77
CA LEU A 84 -5.65 -7.26 3.19
C LEU A 84 -7.16 -7.28 3.41
N ALA A 85 -7.94 -6.58 2.58
CA ALA A 85 -9.40 -6.60 2.65
C ALA A 85 -9.95 -8.02 2.44
N GLU A 86 -9.51 -8.72 1.40
CA GLU A 86 -9.89 -10.10 1.12
C GLU A 86 -9.48 -11.04 2.26
N THR A 87 -8.25 -10.90 2.77
CA THR A 87 -7.73 -11.74 3.87
C THR A 87 -8.55 -11.57 5.14
N ASN A 88 -8.87 -10.33 5.53
CA ASN A 88 -9.69 -10.05 6.70
C ASN A 88 -11.12 -10.58 6.51
N LEU A 89 -11.68 -10.48 5.30
CA LEU A 89 -12.99 -11.05 5.01
C LEU A 89 -12.99 -12.58 5.12
N GLU A 90 -11.95 -13.28 4.68
CA GLU A 90 -11.83 -14.72 4.89
C GLU A 90 -11.61 -15.09 6.36
N GLN A 91 -10.79 -14.33 7.09
CA GLN A 91 -10.58 -14.51 8.54
C GLN A 91 -11.88 -14.31 9.35
N SER A 92 -12.78 -13.44 8.91
CA SER A 92 -14.08 -13.23 9.56
C SER A 92 -14.97 -14.48 9.60
N LYS A 93 -14.71 -15.45 8.73
CA LYS A 93 -15.46 -16.72 8.63
C LYS A 93 -14.87 -17.82 9.51
N GLN A 94 -13.70 -17.60 10.10
CA GLN A 94 -12.97 -18.56 10.90
C GLN A 94 -13.01 -18.16 12.37
N ASP A 95 -12.93 -19.15 13.26
CA ASP A 95 -12.76 -18.90 14.68
C ASP A 95 -11.30 -18.52 14.95
N LEU A 96 -11.08 -17.32 15.51
CA LEU A 96 -9.73 -16.81 15.74
C LEU A 96 -9.00 -17.62 16.80
N PHE A 97 -9.72 -18.10 17.83
CA PHE A 97 -9.15 -18.92 18.87
C PHE A 97 -8.63 -20.25 18.29
N GLN A 98 -9.43 -20.90 17.44
CA GLN A 98 -8.99 -22.13 16.75
C GLN A 98 -7.80 -21.88 15.82
N THR A 99 -7.75 -20.70 15.19
CA THR A 99 -6.65 -20.32 14.29
C THR A 99 -5.35 -20.12 15.06
N VAL A 100 -5.42 -19.53 16.25
CA VAL A 100 -4.27 -19.35 17.14
C VAL A 100 -3.83 -20.72 17.69
N GLU A 101 -4.73 -21.50 18.28
CA GLU A 101 -4.40 -22.83 18.86
C GLU A 101 -3.82 -23.85 17.85
N GLN A 102 -4.10 -23.68 16.55
CA GLN A 102 -3.55 -24.51 15.49
C GLN A 102 -2.24 -23.96 14.89
N SER A 103 -1.77 -22.81 15.37
CA SER A 103 -0.53 -22.18 14.92
C SER A 103 0.68 -22.94 15.44
N TYR A 104 1.64 -23.20 14.55
CA TYR A 104 2.92 -23.82 14.92
C TYR A 104 3.79 -22.93 15.83
N TYR A 105 3.44 -21.64 15.98
CA TYR A 105 4.19 -20.62 16.73
C TYR A 105 3.41 -20.08 17.94
N ASP A 106 2.74 -20.96 18.70
CA ASP A 106 1.99 -20.62 19.92
C ASP A 106 2.83 -20.08 21.10
N VAL A 107 4.17 -20.03 20.95
CA VAL A 107 5.09 -19.71 22.05
C VAL A 107 5.16 -18.20 22.35
N ASP A 108 4.65 -17.34 21.46
CA ASP A 108 4.81 -15.89 21.55
C ASP A 108 3.51 -15.11 21.87
N VAL A 109 2.38 -15.79 22.08
CA VAL A 109 1.12 -15.13 22.48
C VAL A 109 1.03 -15.09 24.02
N PRO A 110 0.95 -13.90 24.65
CA PRO A 110 0.77 -13.81 26.10
C PRO A 110 -0.48 -14.55 26.58
N GLU A 111 -0.40 -15.25 27.72
CA GLU A 111 -1.53 -16.00 28.30
C GLU A 111 -2.76 -15.11 28.49
N ASP A 112 -2.57 -13.86 28.95
CA ASP A 112 -3.63 -12.86 29.12
C ASP A 112 -4.38 -12.59 27.81
N ALA A 113 -3.67 -12.55 26.68
CA ALA A 113 -4.29 -12.33 25.36
C ALA A 113 -5.07 -13.56 24.88
N LEU A 114 -4.63 -14.77 25.23
CA LEU A 114 -5.37 -16.00 24.94
C LEU A 114 -6.66 -16.09 25.76
N GLU A 115 -6.65 -15.62 27.01
CA GLU A 115 -7.86 -15.52 27.84
C GLU A 115 -8.85 -14.50 27.26
N GLU A 116 -8.38 -13.32 26.87
CA GLU A 116 -9.24 -12.31 26.21
C GLU A 116 -9.86 -12.85 24.90
N LEU A 117 -9.10 -13.60 24.11
CA LEU A 117 -9.58 -14.22 22.87
C LEU A 117 -10.73 -15.22 23.11
N LYS A 118 -10.68 -15.99 24.20
CA LYS A 118 -11.77 -16.93 24.58
C LYS A 118 -13.04 -16.19 24.98
N GLU A 119 -12.92 -14.97 25.49
CA GLU A 119 -14.05 -14.16 25.92
C GLU A 119 -14.67 -13.31 24.81
N LEU A 120 -14.08 -13.29 23.60
CA LEU A 120 -14.66 -12.59 22.47
C LEU A 120 -15.85 -13.36 21.92
N SER A 121 -16.98 -12.69 21.72
CA SER A 121 -18.10 -13.31 21.04
C SER A 121 -17.74 -13.53 19.55
N PRO A 122 -18.16 -14.65 18.94
CA PRO A 122 -17.93 -14.88 17.51
C PRO A 122 -18.48 -13.77 16.63
N ASP A 123 -19.63 -13.18 17.01
CA ASP A 123 -20.25 -12.06 16.30
C ASP A 123 -19.40 -10.79 16.37
N TYR A 124 -18.82 -10.49 17.54
CA TYR A 124 -17.90 -9.36 17.68
C TYR A 124 -16.64 -9.56 16.83
N GLN A 125 -16.04 -10.74 16.91
CA GLN A 125 -14.84 -11.08 16.13
C GLN A 125 -15.10 -10.96 14.63
N LYS A 126 -16.21 -11.53 14.15
CA LYS A 126 -16.65 -11.40 12.76
C LYS A 126 -16.81 -9.94 12.37
N GLY A 127 -17.50 -9.15 13.20
CA GLY A 127 -17.66 -7.71 13.00
C GLY A 127 -16.31 -7.01 12.86
N MET A 128 -15.37 -7.28 13.76
CA MET A 128 -14.02 -6.69 13.76
C MET A 128 -13.28 -6.91 12.45
N PHE A 129 -13.21 -8.16 11.99
CA PHE A 129 -12.55 -8.48 10.73
C PHE A 129 -13.25 -7.89 9.51
N GLU A 130 -14.59 -7.94 9.46
CA GLU A 130 -15.36 -7.30 8.38
C GLU A 130 -15.20 -5.77 8.37
N GLY A 131 -15.10 -5.14 9.54
CA GLY A 131 -14.83 -3.71 9.68
C GLY A 131 -13.44 -3.32 9.16
N MET A 132 -12.41 -4.12 9.50
CA MET A 132 -11.06 -3.94 8.96
C MET A 132 -11.03 -4.13 7.43
N SER A 133 -11.73 -5.15 6.94
CA SER A 133 -11.87 -5.41 5.50
C SER A 133 -12.47 -4.21 4.77
N PHE A 134 -13.58 -3.67 5.29
CA PHE A 134 -14.21 -2.46 4.79
C PHE A 134 -13.24 -1.27 4.75
N ALA A 135 -12.50 -1.02 5.83
CA ALA A 135 -11.55 0.08 5.87
C ALA A 135 -10.45 -0.06 4.82
N TYR A 136 -9.87 -1.25 4.66
CA TYR A 136 -8.82 -1.47 3.65
C TYR A 136 -9.35 -1.37 2.22
N GLU A 137 -10.57 -1.84 1.96
CA GLU A 137 -11.20 -1.67 0.65
C GLU A 137 -11.42 -0.17 0.33
N ASP A 138 -11.92 0.60 1.29
CA ASP A 138 -12.16 2.04 1.12
C ASP A 138 -10.84 2.79 0.88
N VAL A 139 -9.78 2.45 1.61
CA VAL A 139 -8.43 3.01 1.36
C VAL A 139 -7.94 2.65 -0.04
N ALA A 140 -8.05 1.40 -0.47
CA ALA A 140 -7.66 1.00 -1.82
C ALA A 140 -8.42 1.82 -2.88
N ASN A 141 -9.70 2.11 -2.65
CA ASN A 141 -10.50 2.96 -3.52
C ASN A 141 -10.03 4.42 -3.52
N TYR A 142 -9.70 5.02 -2.37
CA TYR A 142 -9.11 6.36 -2.33
C TYR A 142 -7.79 6.43 -3.12
N ILE A 143 -6.92 5.42 -2.96
CA ILE A 143 -5.66 5.34 -3.71
C ILE A 143 -5.93 5.24 -5.21
N SER A 144 -6.85 4.37 -5.63
CA SER A 144 -7.24 4.20 -7.03
C SER A 144 -7.78 5.49 -7.66
N ILE A 145 -8.60 6.23 -6.91
CA ILE A 145 -9.13 7.55 -7.31
C ILE A 145 -7.99 8.55 -7.52
N ILE A 146 -7.01 8.60 -6.61
CA ILE A 146 -5.86 9.50 -6.74
C ILE A 146 -5.01 9.12 -7.95
N ILE A 147 -4.69 7.83 -8.13
CA ILE A 147 -3.89 7.34 -9.26
C ILE A 147 -4.54 7.68 -10.61
N SER A 148 -5.88 7.63 -10.67
CA SER A 148 -6.65 7.81 -11.91
C SER A 148 -6.91 9.27 -12.26
N ASN A 149 -7.02 10.16 -11.26
CA ASN A 149 -7.46 11.54 -11.46
C ASN A 149 -6.37 12.59 -11.27
N VAL A 150 -5.26 12.24 -10.60
CA VAL A 150 -4.14 13.16 -10.42
C VAL A 150 -3.13 12.93 -11.52
N GLU A 151 -2.98 13.95 -12.38
CA GLU A 151 -2.06 13.91 -13.52
C GLU A 151 -0.61 13.80 -13.03
N ASN A 152 -0.21 14.66 -12.08
CA ASN A 152 1.14 14.68 -11.50
C ASN A 152 1.12 14.32 -10.01
N ILE A 153 1.41 13.06 -9.69
CA ILE A 153 1.44 12.56 -8.30
C ILE A 153 2.69 13.07 -7.58
N ASN A 154 2.50 13.69 -6.43
CA ASN A 154 3.57 14.22 -5.58
C ASN A 154 3.20 14.11 -4.10
N ASP A 155 4.04 14.64 -3.21
CA ASP A 155 3.84 14.59 -1.76
C ASP A 155 2.53 15.26 -1.32
N LYS A 156 2.05 16.29 -2.04
CA LYS A 156 0.76 16.90 -1.74
C LYS A 156 -0.38 15.91 -1.99
N SER A 157 -0.30 15.08 -3.02
CA SER A 157 -1.27 14.02 -3.29
C SER A 157 -1.28 12.98 -2.16
N VAL A 158 -0.11 12.62 -1.62
CA VAL A 158 0.02 11.71 -0.47
C VAL A 158 -0.56 12.35 0.80
N ASN A 159 -0.30 13.63 1.05
CA ASN A 159 -0.87 14.36 2.18
C ASN A 159 -2.40 14.47 2.08
N GLN A 160 -2.93 14.67 0.87
CA GLN A 160 -4.37 14.66 0.61
C GLN A 160 -4.98 13.29 0.89
N LEU A 161 -4.33 12.20 0.48
CA LEU A 161 -4.76 10.83 0.81
C LEU A 161 -4.83 10.63 2.33
N ILE A 162 -3.77 10.98 3.05
CA ILE A 162 -3.71 10.85 4.51
C ILE A 162 -4.82 11.69 5.17
N SER A 163 -5.06 12.90 4.69
CA SER A 163 -6.13 13.77 5.18
C SER A 163 -7.52 13.18 4.91
N LEU A 164 -7.75 12.60 3.73
CA LEU A 164 -9.03 11.97 3.38
C LEU A 164 -9.33 10.81 4.33
N ILE A 165 -8.36 9.92 4.52
CA ILE A 165 -8.48 8.76 5.43
C ILE A 165 -8.68 9.24 6.86
N SER A 166 -7.88 10.20 7.32
CA SER A 166 -7.97 10.75 8.68
C SER A 166 -9.28 11.49 8.93
N SER A 167 -9.91 12.04 7.90
CA SER A 167 -11.21 12.73 8.01
C SER A 167 -12.41 11.78 8.08
N ASN A 168 -12.21 10.47 7.87
CA ASN A 168 -13.28 9.48 7.86
C ASN A 168 -14.01 9.45 9.22
N ASN A 169 -15.34 9.31 9.18
CA ASN A 169 -16.18 9.29 10.37
C ASN A 169 -15.82 8.16 11.35
N PHE A 170 -15.34 7.01 10.87
CA PHE A 170 -14.89 5.92 11.74
C PHE A 170 -13.63 6.27 12.54
N VAL A 171 -12.81 7.19 12.05
CA VAL A 171 -11.58 7.64 12.73
C VAL A 171 -11.92 8.69 13.80
N ASN A 172 -12.80 9.64 13.47
CA ASN A 172 -13.02 10.85 14.27
C ASN A 172 -14.22 10.80 15.20
N LYS A 173 -15.24 9.98 14.92
CA LYS A 173 -16.36 9.86 15.85
C LYS A 173 -15.96 8.94 16.99
N GLU A 174 -16.18 9.40 18.21
CA GLU A 174 -16.46 8.50 19.32
C GLU A 174 -17.73 7.76 18.92
N ILE A 175 -17.55 6.55 18.41
CA ILE A 175 -18.66 5.64 18.23
C ILE A 175 -18.98 5.25 19.66
N ASP A 176 -20.11 5.75 20.19
CA ASP A 176 -20.73 5.30 21.43
C ASP A 176 -21.04 3.80 21.24
N LEU A 177 -20.01 3.01 21.48
CA LEU A 177 -20.09 1.58 21.64
C LEU A 177 -20.20 1.43 23.14
N ASP A 178 -21.33 0.92 23.62
CA ASP A 178 -21.33 0.29 24.93
C ASP A 178 -20.24 -0.79 24.85
N GLU A 179 -19.04 -0.49 25.37
CA GLU A 179 -17.85 -1.35 25.32
C GLU A 179 -18.13 -2.72 25.96
N GLU A 180 -19.12 -2.78 26.84
CA GLU A 180 -19.63 -4.00 27.49
C GLU A 180 -20.39 -4.93 26.52
N SER A 181 -20.96 -4.39 25.44
CA SER A 181 -21.76 -5.17 24.49
C SER A 181 -20.89 -5.66 23.34
N LYS A 182 -20.12 -6.74 23.55
CA LYS A 182 -19.35 -7.47 22.52
C LYS A 182 -20.26 -7.99 21.39
N THR A 183 -20.75 -7.09 20.55
CA THR A 183 -21.74 -7.31 19.47
C THR A 183 -21.08 -7.12 18.11
N TYR A 184 -21.67 -7.69 17.06
CA TYR A 184 -21.21 -7.47 15.68
C TYR A 184 -21.02 -5.99 15.33
N LYS A 185 -21.97 -5.13 15.68
CA LYS A 185 -21.92 -3.69 15.37
C LYS A 185 -20.72 -3.02 16.05
N SER A 186 -20.48 -3.35 17.31
CA SER A 186 -19.32 -2.83 18.06
C SER A 186 -17.99 -3.33 17.51
N GLY A 187 -17.91 -4.61 17.13
CA GLY A 187 -16.76 -5.19 16.45
C GLY A 187 -16.50 -4.50 15.11
N PHE A 188 -17.52 -4.34 14.28
CA PHE A 188 -17.39 -3.67 12.98
C PHE A 188 -16.85 -2.25 13.11
N ALA A 189 -17.42 -1.48 14.03
CA ALA A 189 -16.97 -0.13 14.32
C ALA A 189 -15.52 -0.08 14.81
N SER A 190 -15.12 -0.96 15.73
CA SER A 190 -13.75 -1.02 16.26
C SER A 190 -12.75 -1.46 15.18
N GLY A 191 -13.10 -2.48 14.40
CA GLY A 191 -12.30 -2.97 13.27
C GLY A 191 -12.09 -1.92 12.19
N ALA A 192 -13.15 -1.22 11.77
CA ALA A 192 -13.04 -0.15 10.78
C ALA A 192 -12.15 1.00 11.28
N LYS A 193 -12.33 1.41 12.54
CA LYS A 193 -11.49 2.43 13.18
C LYS A 193 -10.02 2.00 13.23
N ALA A 194 -9.74 0.76 13.60
CA ALA A 194 -8.38 0.22 13.63
C ALA A 194 -7.76 0.19 12.23
N GLY A 195 -8.48 -0.33 11.22
CA GLY A 195 -8.01 -0.42 9.84
C GLY A 195 -7.61 0.94 9.25
N PHE A 196 -8.45 1.96 9.42
CA PHE A 196 -8.12 3.32 8.97
C PHE A 196 -6.92 3.91 9.72
N LYS A 197 -6.86 3.76 11.05
CA LYS A 197 -5.74 4.29 11.86
C LYS A 197 -4.40 3.64 11.49
N LEU A 198 -4.37 2.31 11.37
CA LEU A 198 -3.17 1.56 10.96
C LEU A 198 -2.70 2.00 9.59
N THR A 199 -3.64 2.22 8.67
CA THR A 199 -3.31 2.71 7.32
C THR A 199 -2.69 4.11 7.36
N VAL A 200 -3.20 5.02 8.19
CA VAL A 200 -2.58 6.35 8.36
C VAL A 200 -1.15 6.24 8.89
N VAL A 201 -0.89 5.36 9.85
CA VAL A 201 0.45 5.12 10.38
C VAL A 201 1.38 4.59 9.28
N GLU A 202 0.99 3.52 8.59
CA GLU A 202 1.77 2.92 7.49
C GLU A 202 2.10 3.95 6.39
N LEU A 203 1.13 4.77 5.99
CA LEU A 203 1.36 5.81 4.98
C LEU A 203 2.35 6.88 5.46
N LYS A 204 2.25 7.30 6.72
CA LYS A 204 3.20 8.28 7.29
C LYS A 204 4.62 7.73 7.34
N GLU A 205 4.79 6.48 7.75
CA GLU A 205 6.09 5.83 7.84
C GLU A 205 6.70 5.61 6.45
N ARG A 206 5.93 5.02 5.53
CA ARG A 206 6.41 4.64 4.20
C ARG A 206 6.75 5.84 3.30
N PHE A 207 6.08 6.97 3.48
CA PHE A 207 6.33 8.20 2.73
C PHE A 207 7.09 9.27 3.53
N SER A 208 7.55 8.95 4.74
CA SER A 208 8.28 9.87 5.63
C SER A 208 7.58 11.22 5.80
N VAL A 209 6.24 11.19 5.87
CA VAL A 209 5.42 12.39 6.07
C VAL A 209 5.39 12.69 7.56
N HIS A 210 6.13 13.73 7.95
CA HIS A 210 6.09 14.28 9.29
C HIS A 210 5.10 15.46 9.31
N VAL A 211 4.14 15.43 10.22
CA VAL A 211 3.26 16.57 10.54
C VAL A 211 3.84 17.30 11.72
#